data_AF-A0A9P7SET6-F1
#
_entry.id   AF-A0A9P7SET6-F1
#
_cell.length_a   1.000
_cell.length_b   1.000
_cell.length_c   1.000
_cell.angle_alpha   90.00
_cell.angle_beta   90.00
_cell.angle_gamma   90.00
#
_symmetry.space_group_name_H-M   'P 1'
#
loop_
_entity.id
_entity.type
_entity.pdbx_description
1 polymer ?
#
loop_
_entity_poly.entity_id
_entity_poly.type
_entity_poly.pdbx_seq_one_letter_code
_entity_poly.pdbx_strand_id
1 'polypeptide(L)'
;MPPRISGSCTALAADLALPQSARSAPPFARSFSTTQCREKMSLARRRMYKWIQSREGRELAEGGRGPRYLGPFADQPFPQNPLFRSQPVLDEQTKELIWEKVMKRGEALKAVSAEMGVDVRRIAAVVRLKQLEKQWVQD
;
A
#
# COMPACT_ATOMS: atom_id res chain seq x y z
N MET A 1 -22.98 17.23 9.04
CA MET A 1 -22.16 16.45 8.08
C MET A 1 -21.36 17.44 7.26
N PRO A 2 -20.01 17.43 7.30
CA PRO A 2 -19.22 18.34 6.46
C PRO A 2 -19.10 17.79 5.02
N PRO A 3 -19.07 18.65 3.98
CA PRO A 3 -18.97 18.21 2.60
C PRO A 3 -17.53 17.85 2.21
N ARG A 4 -17.38 16.82 1.35
CA ARG A 4 -16.09 16.34 0.84
C ARG A 4 -15.73 17.04 -0.47
N ILE A 5 -14.49 17.51 -0.56
CA ILE A 5 -13.90 18.17 -1.73
C ILE A 5 -13.47 17.07 -2.73
N SER A 6 -13.94 17.18 -3.99
CA SER A 6 -13.60 16.25 -5.07
C SER A 6 -12.34 16.72 -5.80
N GLY A 7 -11.29 15.89 -5.80
CA GLY A 7 -10.07 16.12 -6.60
C GLY A 7 -10.29 15.81 -8.08
N SER A 8 -9.63 16.58 -8.95
CA SER A 8 -9.67 16.45 -10.40
C SER A 8 -8.59 15.48 -10.90
N CYS A 9 -8.98 14.45 -11.65
CA CYS A 9 -8.05 13.56 -12.34
C CYS A 9 -7.68 14.13 -13.72
N THR A 10 -6.40 14.41 -13.94
CA THR A 10 -5.83 14.79 -15.23
C THR A 10 -5.63 13.55 -16.11
N ALA A 11 -6.07 13.62 -17.37
CA ALA A 11 -5.73 12.63 -18.39
C ALA A 11 -4.93 13.33 -19.49
N LEU A 12 -3.72 12.83 -19.74
CA LEU A 12 -2.79 13.24 -20.80
C LEU A 12 -3.32 12.81 -22.17
N ALA A 13 -3.33 13.73 -23.14
CA ALA A 13 -3.61 13.45 -24.55
C ALA A 13 -2.32 13.60 -25.37
N ALA A 14 -2.09 12.68 -26.31
CA ALA A 14 -1.07 12.78 -27.34
C ALA A 14 -1.71 13.39 -28.61
N ASP A 15 -1.14 14.49 -29.09
CA ASP A 15 -1.56 15.21 -30.28
C ASP A 15 -0.97 14.61 -31.56
N LEU A 16 -1.81 14.29 -32.54
CA LEU A 16 -1.42 14.21 -33.95
C LEU A 16 -2.36 15.12 -34.77
N ALA A 17 -1.74 16.05 -35.50
CA ALA A 17 -2.36 17.21 -36.13
C ALA A 17 -3.15 16.90 -37.41
N LEU A 18 -4.29 17.57 -37.59
CA LEU A 18 -5.07 17.71 -38.84
C LEU A 18 -5.66 19.14 -38.94
N PRO A 19 -5.96 19.65 -40.17
CA PRO A 19 -5.98 21.08 -40.46
C PRO A 19 -7.29 21.80 -40.08
N GLN A 20 -7.14 23.09 -39.78
CA GLN A 20 -8.17 24.01 -39.30
C GLN A 20 -9.07 24.52 -40.45
N SER A 21 -10.13 23.81 -40.81
CA SER A 21 -11.26 24.45 -41.51
C SER A 21 -12.54 23.61 -41.46
N ALA A 22 -13.24 23.67 -40.33
CA ALA A 22 -14.67 23.37 -40.14
C ALA A 22 -14.99 23.42 -38.62
N ARG A 23 -14.95 24.62 -38.04
CA ARG A 23 -15.35 24.84 -36.64
C ARG A 23 -16.84 25.18 -36.56
N SER A 24 -17.70 24.15 -36.51
CA SER A 24 -19.06 24.27 -35.99
C SER A 24 -19.65 22.90 -35.59
N ALA A 25 -18.90 22.11 -34.82
CA ALA A 25 -19.50 21.09 -33.97
C ALA A 25 -19.48 21.62 -32.53
N PRO A 26 -20.59 21.53 -31.76
CA PRO A 26 -20.55 21.89 -30.35
C PRO A 26 -19.43 21.08 -29.67
N PRO A 27 -18.73 21.64 -28.67
CA PRO A 27 -17.75 20.87 -27.94
C PRO A 27 -18.47 19.63 -27.42
N PHE A 28 -17.85 18.46 -27.54
CA PHE A 28 -18.29 17.24 -26.85
C PHE A 28 -18.45 17.60 -25.36
N ALA A 29 -19.63 18.10 -24.99
CA ALA A 29 -20.03 18.29 -23.64
C ALA A 29 -19.96 16.90 -23.07
N ARG A 30 -19.15 16.72 -22.02
CA ARG A 30 -19.13 15.49 -21.26
C ARG A 30 -20.56 15.27 -20.77
N SER A 31 -21.36 14.54 -21.53
CA SER A 31 -22.69 14.17 -21.13
C SER A 31 -22.51 13.35 -19.87
N PHE A 32 -22.90 13.93 -18.73
CA PHE A 32 -22.99 13.16 -17.51
C PHE A 32 -23.79 11.91 -17.81
N SER A 33 -23.33 10.76 -17.33
CA SER A 33 -24.05 9.50 -17.54
C SER A 33 -25.45 9.66 -16.95
N THR A 34 -26.45 9.90 -17.81
CA THR A 34 -27.86 9.95 -17.44
C THR A 34 -28.43 8.54 -17.29
N THR A 35 -27.56 7.53 -17.23
CA THR A 35 -27.93 6.15 -16.92
C THR A 35 -28.68 6.16 -15.60
N GLN A 36 -29.97 5.86 -15.65
CA GLN A 36 -30.82 5.79 -14.46
C GLN A 36 -30.16 4.86 -13.44
N CYS A 37 -30.15 5.29 -12.18
CA CYS A 37 -29.67 4.46 -11.07
C CYS A 37 -30.49 3.16 -11.06
N ARG A 38 -29.84 2.02 -11.36
CA ARG A 38 -30.51 0.73 -11.29
C ARG A 38 -30.96 0.48 -9.85
N GLU A 39 -32.26 0.28 -9.65
CA GLU A 39 -32.85 -0.06 -8.35
C GLU A 39 -32.27 -1.33 -7.73
N LYS A 40 -31.88 -2.29 -8.58
CA LYS A 40 -31.33 -3.58 -8.14
C LYS A 40 -29.85 -3.68 -8.46
N MET A 41 -29.10 -4.26 -7.53
CA MET A 41 -27.68 -4.54 -7.69
C MET A 41 -27.40 -5.45 -8.89
N SER A 42 -26.32 -5.16 -9.63
CA SER A 42 -25.85 -6.03 -10.70
C SER A 42 -25.54 -7.45 -10.18
N LEU A 43 -25.58 -8.43 -11.08
CA LEU A 43 -25.21 -9.82 -10.75
C LEU A 43 -23.78 -9.92 -10.18
N ALA A 44 -22.82 -9.22 -10.80
CA ALA A 44 -21.45 -9.19 -10.32
C ALA A 44 -21.35 -8.63 -8.90
N ARG A 45 -22.07 -7.54 -8.62
CA ARG A 45 -22.11 -6.93 -7.28
C ARG A 45 -22.72 -7.88 -6.25
N ARG A 46 -23.81 -8.58 -6.58
CA ARG A 46 -24.41 -9.60 -5.70
C ARG A 46 -23.43 -10.75 -5.39
N ARG A 47 -22.71 -11.26 -6.40
CA ARG A 47 -21.68 -12.31 -6.20
C ARG A 47 -20.55 -11.84 -5.29
N MET A 48 -20.08 -10.61 -5.50
CA MET A 48 -19.06 -9.99 -4.66
C MET A 48 -19.51 -9.90 -3.19
N TYR A 49 -20.71 -9.36 -2.91
CA TYR A 49 -21.21 -9.28 -1.53
C TYR A 49 -21.43 -10.65 -0.90
N LYS A 50 -21.87 -11.65 -1.68
CA LYS A 50 -21.96 -13.04 -1.22
C LYS A 50 -20.59 -13.55 -0.73
N TRP A 51 -19.51 -13.24 -1.44
CA TRP A 51 -18.16 -13.62 -1.01
C TRP A 51 -17.69 -12.81 0.21
N ILE A 52 -17.87 -11.48 0.22
CA ILE A 52 -17.48 -10.63 1.37
C ILE A 52 -18.18 -11.07 2.66
N GLN A 53 -19.45 -11.46 2.57
CA GLN A 53 -20.24 -11.90 3.72
C GLN A 53 -20.00 -13.36 4.11
N SER A 54 -19.26 -14.12 3.29
CA SER A 54 -18.86 -15.49 3.61
C SER A 54 -17.89 -15.52 4.80
N ARG A 55 -17.67 -16.72 5.35
CA ARG A 55 -16.73 -16.92 6.46
C ARG A 55 -15.31 -16.44 6.10
N GLU A 56 -14.81 -16.85 4.94
CA GLU A 56 -13.47 -16.47 4.45
C GLU A 56 -13.33 -14.95 4.31
N GLY A 57 -14.34 -14.29 3.72
CA GLY A 57 -14.37 -12.84 3.56
C GLY A 57 -14.35 -12.09 4.88
N ARG A 58 -15.05 -12.59 5.91
CA ARG A 58 -15.04 -12.01 7.25
C ARG A 58 -13.73 -12.24 7.99
N GLU A 59 -13.16 -13.43 7.92
CA GLU A 59 -11.86 -13.74 8.55
C GLU A 59 -10.74 -12.85 8.00
N LEU A 60 -10.80 -12.48 6.72
CA LEU A 60 -9.88 -11.51 6.13
C LEU A 60 -10.16 -10.06 6.59
N ALA A 61 -11.40 -9.73 6.94
CA ALA A 61 -11.81 -8.39 7.36
C ALA A 61 -11.54 -8.10 8.85
N GLU A 62 -11.73 -9.09 9.73
CA GLU A 62 -11.55 -8.96 11.19
C GLU A 62 -10.08 -8.77 11.61
N GLY A 63 -9.14 -9.05 10.70
CA GLY A 63 -7.72 -9.01 11.00
C GLY A 63 -7.27 -10.17 11.91
N GLY A 64 -5.99 -10.19 12.26
CA GLY A 64 -5.40 -11.21 13.11
C GLY A 64 -3.99 -10.81 13.56
N ARG A 65 -3.36 -11.64 14.39
CA ARG A 65 -1.92 -11.49 14.69
C ARG A 65 -1.12 -11.98 13.49
N GLY A 66 -0.45 -11.05 12.82
CA GLY A 66 0.40 -11.31 11.66
C GLY A 66 -0.33 -11.17 10.32
N PRO A 67 0.40 -11.38 9.21
CA PRO A 67 -0.18 -11.27 7.88
C PRO A 67 -1.16 -12.41 7.61
N ARG A 68 -2.33 -12.07 7.06
CA ARG A 68 -3.31 -13.05 6.57
C ARG A 68 -3.52 -12.81 5.08
N TYR A 69 -2.94 -13.67 4.28
CA TYR A 69 -2.96 -13.56 2.83
C TYR A 69 -3.97 -14.50 2.18
N LEU A 70 -4.28 -14.23 0.90
CA LEU A 70 -5.15 -15.05 0.08
C LEU A 70 -4.46 -16.32 -0.46
N GLY A 71 -3.13 -16.35 -0.45
CA GLY A 71 -2.36 -17.46 -0.99
C GLY A 71 -2.45 -18.73 -0.14
N PRO A 72 -2.02 -19.88 -0.69
CA PRO A 72 -2.02 -21.15 0.02
C PRO A 72 -1.04 -21.18 1.20
N PHE A 73 -0.02 -20.31 1.19
CA PHE A 73 0.97 -20.20 2.25
C PHE A 73 0.80 -18.89 3.02
N ALA A 74 1.14 -18.91 4.32
CA ALA A 74 1.03 -17.76 5.21
C ALA A 74 1.93 -16.58 4.83
N ASP A 75 2.95 -16.81 3.99
CA ASP A 75 3.87 -15.80 3.49
C ASP A 75 3.62 -15.40 2.03
N GLN A 76 2.55 -15.91 1.40
CA GLN A 76 2.25 -15.68 -0.01
C GLN A 76 1.07 -14.73 -0.17
N PRO A 77 1.30 -13.42 -0.35
CA PRO A 77 0.24 -12.44 -0.55
C PRO A 77 -0.58 -12.65 -1.81
N PHE A 78 0.05 -13.10 -2.90
CA PHE A 78 -0.60 -13.22 -4.20
C PHE A 78 -0.68 -14.69 -4.62
N PRO A 79 -1.88 -15.28 -4.72
CA PRO A 79 -2.04 -16.69 -5.07
C PRO A 79 -1.40 -17.06 -6.42
N GLN A 80 -1.46 -16.15 -7.40
CA GLN A 80 -0.95 -16.37 -8.75
C GLN A 80 0.55 -16.08 -8.90
N ASN A 81 1.18 -15.39 -7.94
CA ASN A 81 2.61 -15.10 -7.97
C ASN A 81 3.32 -15.78 -6.80
N PRO A 82 3.84 -17.01 -6.99
CA PRO A 82 4.51 -17.76 -5.92
C PRO A 82 5.92 -17.26 -5.60
N LEU A 83 6.52 -16.42 -6.45
CA LEU A 83 7.89 -15.91 -6.26
C LEU A 83 7.94 -14.77 -5.24
N PHE A 84 6.84 -14.02 -5.10
CA PHE A 84 6.79 -12.93 -4.15
C PHE A 84 6.32 -13.43 -2.77
N ARG A 85 7.26 -13.43 -1.81
CA ARG A 85 7.04 -13.87 -0.42
C ARG A 85 7.22 -12.73 0.56
N SER A 86 6.33 -12.62 1.54
CA SER A 86 6.43 -11.64 2.63
C SER A 86 7.56 -12.03 3.59
N GLN A 87 8.62 -11.23 3.60
CA GLN A 87 9.72 -11.44 4.54
C GLN A 87 9.34 -10.92 5.94
N PRO A 88 9.81 -11.57 7.02
CA PRO A 88 9.58 -11.08 8.37
C PRO A 88 10.26 -9.71 8.57
N VAL A 89 9.59 -8.85 9.33
CA VAL A 89 10.09 -7.52 9.70
C VAL A 89 10.83 -7.59 11.03
N LEU A 90 11.73 -6.64 11.27
CA LEU A 90 12.47 -6.58 12.53
C LEU A 90 11.54 -6.15 13.68
N ASP A 91 11.61 -6.90 14.78
CA ASP A 91 10.90 -6.56 16.02
C ASP A 91 11.43 -5.27 16.63
N GLU A 92 10.57 -4.59 17.39
CA GLU A 92 10.88 -3.30 17.98
C GLU A 92 12.06 -3.37 18.96
N GLN A 93 12.11 -4.42 19.77
CA GLN A 93 13.21 -4.70 20.69
C GLN A 93 14.54 -4.88 19.94
N THR A 94 14.50 -5.55 18.79
CA THR A 94 15.68 -5.77 17.96
C THR A 94 16.18 -4.47 17.34
N LYS A 95 15.27 -3.58 16.91
CA LYS A 95 15.64 -2.25 16.41
C LYS A 95 16.33 -1.41 17.49
N GLU A 96 15.80 -1.45 18.72
CA GLU A 96 16.39 -0.73 19.84
C GLU A 96 17.79 -1.26 20.16
N LEU A 97 17.96 -2.59 20.22
CA LEU A 97 19.26 -3.23 20.46
C LEU A 97 20.30 -2.87 19.38
N ILE A 98 19.89 -2.82 18.11
CA ILE A 98 20.75 -2.35 17.01
C ILE A 98 21.18 -0.90 17.26
N TRP A 99 20.23 -0.02 17.61
CA TRP A 99 20.52 1.38 17.87
C TRP A 99 21.49 1.55 19.06
N GLU A 100 21.29 0.82 20.15
CA GLU A 100 22.17 0.86 21.32
C GLU A 100 23.60 0.40 21.00
N LYS A 101 23.77 -0.70 20.25
CA LYS A 101 25.09 -1.19 19.86
C LYS A 101 25.85 -0.18 19.00
N VAL A 102 25.18 0.42 18.01
CA VAL A 102 25.84 1.36 17.10
C VAL A 102 26.09 2.72 17.78
N MET A 103 25.11 3.25 18.53
CA MET A 103 25.19 4.61 19.09
C MET A 103 25.85 4.67 20.47
N LYS A 104 25.51 3.76 21.40
CA LYS A 104 26.06 3.76 22.76
C LYS A 104 27.40 3.05 22.84
N ARG A 105 27.51 1.88 22.20
CA ARG A 105 28.74 1.06 22.24
C ARG A 105 29.75 1.39 21.14
N GLY A 106 29.34 2.16 20.12
CA GLY A 106 30.20 2.55 19.01
C GLY A 106 30.63 1.40 18.10
N GLU A 107 29.87 0.29 18.10
CA GLU A 107 30.19 -0.87 17.26
C GLU A 107 30.06 -0.55 15.77
N ALA A 108 31.01 -1.04 14.97
CA ALA A 108 30.98 -0.83 13.53
C ALA A 108 29.77 -1.53 12.88
N LEU A 109 29.11 -0.86 11.93
CA LEU A 109 27.90 -1.37 11.24
C LEU A 109 28.08 -2.78 10.64
N LYS A 110 29.27 -3.09 10.12
CA LYS A 110 29.59 -4.42 9.56
C LYS A 110 29.66 -5.51 10.63
N ALA A 111 30.15 -5.19 11.83
CA ALA A 111 30.19 -6.13 12.94
C ALA A 111 28.77 -6.44 13.43
N VAL A 112 27.96 -5.40 13.64
CA VAL A 112 26.54 -5.56 14.01
C VAL A 112 25.75 -6.33 12.94
N SER A 113 26.07 -6.11 11.65
CA SER A 113 25.49 -6.85 10.52
C SER A 113 25.78 -8.34 10.58
N ALA A 114 27.04 -8.70 10.83
CA ALA A 114 27.45 -10.09 10.95
C ALA A 114 26.83 -10.79 12.17
N GLU A 115 26.71 -10.07 13.30
CA GLU A 115 26.13 -10.63 14.52
C GLU A 115 24.61 -10.81 14.44
N MET A 116 23.89 -9.82 13.90
CA MET A 116 22.43 -9.81 13.88
C MET A 116 21.83 -10.45 12.61
N GLY A 117 22.66 -10.80 11.61
CA GLY A 117 22.21 -11.39 10.35
C GLY A 117 21.40 -10.43 9.46
N VAL A 118 21.63 -9.12 9.59
CA VAL A 118 20.89 -8.07 8.88
C VAL A 118 21.82 -7.30 7.94
N ASP A 119 21.39 -7.00 6.71
CA ASP A 119 22.17 -6.20 5.75
C ASP A 119 22.56 -4.84 6.36
N VAL A 120 23.80 -4.43 6.11
CA VAL A 120 24.39 -3.16 6.57
C VAL A 120 23.50 -1.98 6.18
N ARG A 121 22.93 -2.00 4.97
CA ARG A 121 22.02 -0.94 4.50
C ARG A 121 20.74 -0.86 5.33
N ARG A 122 20.20 -2.00 5.77
CA ARG A 122 19.02 -2.07 6.62
C ARG A 122 19.34 -1.58 8.03
N ILE A 123 20.48 -1.94 8.60
CA ILE A 123 20.94 -1.43 9.90
C ILE A 123 21.06 0.10 9.86
N ALA A 124 21.72 0.65 8.85
CA ALA A 124 21.86 2.11 8.71
C ALA A 124 20.50 2.83 8.62
N ALA A 125 19.51 2.22 7.94
CA ALA A 125 18.16 2.75 7.89
C ALA A 125 17.46 2.70 9.26
N VAL A 126 17.59 1.58 9.99
CA VAL A 126 17.04 1.42 11.34
C VAL A 126 17.58 2.48 12.29
N VAL A 127 18.90 2.71 12.28
CA VAL A 127 19.54 3.74 13.13
C VAL A 127 18.97 5.13 12.84
N ARG A 128 18.82 5.50 11.56
CA ARG A 128 18.23 6.80 11.16
C ARG A 128 16.79 6.96 11.64
N LEU A 129 15.94 5.95 11.44
CA LEU A 129 14.54 5.99 11.86
C LEU A 129 14.42 6.06 13.39
N LYS A 130 15.28 5.34 14.11
CA LYS A 130 15.32 5.38 15.58
C LYS A 130 15.75 6.74 16.12
N GLN A 131 16.71 7.41 15.49
CA GLN A 131 17.09 8.76 15.87
C GLN A 131 15.91 9.74 15.74
N LEU A 132 15.16 9.68 14.64
CA LEU A 132 13.96 10.50 14.43
C LEU A 132 12.88 10.20 15.49
N GLU A 133 12.65 8.92 15.80
CA GLU A 133 11.72 8.52 16.85
C GLU A 133 12.09 9.12 18.21
N LYS A 134 13.38 9.08 18.59
CA LYS A 134 13.84 9.70 19.85
C LYS A 134 13.67 11.22 19.86
N GLN A 135 13.86 11.88 18.73
CA GLN A 135 13.62 13.32 18.60
C GLN A 135 12.13 13.64 18.81
N TRP A 136 11.23 12.89 18.17
CA TRP A 136 9.79 13.10 18.32
C TRP A 136 9.25 12.80 19.73
N VAL A 137 9.94 11.98 20.52
CA VAL A 137 9.57 11.72 21.92
C VAL A 137 10.08 12.84 22.85
N GLN A 138 11.11 13.58 22.43
CA GLN A 138 11.66 14.70 23.18
C GLN A 138 10.91 16.02 22.95
N ASP A 139 10.32 16.18 21.75
CA ASP A 139 9.42 17.28 21.39
C ASP A 139 8.01 17.11 21.99
#